data_AF-A0A967YZC3-F1
#
_entry.id   AF-A0A967YZC3-F1
#
_cell.length_a   1.000
_cell.length_b   1.000
_cell.length_c   1.000
_cell.angle_alpha   90.00
_cell.angle_beta   90.00
_cell.angle_gamma   90.00
#
_symmetry.space_group_name_H-M   'P 1'
#
loop_
_entity.id
_entity.type
_entity.pdbx_description
1 polymer ?
#
loop_
_entity_poly.entity_id
_entity_poly.type
_entity_poly.pdbx_seq_one_letter_code
_entity_poly.pdbx_strand_id
1 'polypeptide(L)' 'MAKIVVDGKEYEVDASKNLLHVCISLGLDLPYFCWHPAMGSVGACRQCAVKKYQNEDDTQGWLVMACMEPAT' A
#
# COMPACT_ATOMS: atom_id res chain seq x y z
N MET A 1 8.26 1.90 -12.81
CA MET A 1 8.84 2.62 -11.65
C MET A 1 7.87 3.74 -11.28
N ALA A 2 7.50 3.80 -10.01
CA ALA A 2 6.74 4.89 -9.41
C ALA A 2 7.46 5.36 -8.13
N LYS A 3 7.17 6.58 -7.69
CA LYS A 3 7.63 7.09 -6.40
C LYS A 3 6.44 7.18 -5.46
N ILE A 4 6.58 6.61 -4.27
CA ILE A 4 5.57 6.72 -3.22
C ILE A 4 6.22 7.29 -1.96
N VAL A 5 5.43 8.00 -1.15
CA VAL A 5 5.84 8.47 0.16
C VAL A 5 5.07 7.68 1.21
N VAL A 6 5.78 7.00 2.10
CA VAL A 6 5.20 6.25 3.22
C VAL A 6 5.82 6.78 4.52
N ASP A 7 4.98 7.26 5.43
CA ASP A 7 5.39 7.82 6.73
C ASP A 7 6.54 8.85 6.63
N GLY A 8 6.46 9.71 5.61
CA GLY A 8 7.45 10.78 5.36
C GLY A 8 8.75 10.33 4.68
N LYS A 9 8.85 9.06 4.25
CA LYS A 9 10.01 8.54 3.51
C LYS A 9 9.63 8.23 2.06
N GLU A 10 10.45 8.71 1.13
CA GLU A 10 10.32 8.39 -0.30
C GLU A 10 10.91 7.02 -0.62
N TYR A 11 10.17 6.27 -1.46
CA TYR A 11 10.61 4.99 -2.00
C TYR A 11 10.39 4.93 -3.50
N GLU A 12 11.33 4.30 -4.20
CA GLU A 12 11.19 3.98 -5.62
C GLU A 12 10.73 2.53 -5.78
N VAL A 13 9.58 2.35 -6.43
CA VAL A 13 8.82 1.10 -6.36
C VAL A 13 8.34 0.64 -7.73
N ASP A 14 8.05 -0.66 -7.83
CA ASP A 14 7.45 -1.23 -9.03
C ASP A 14 5.94 -0.95 -9.06
N ALA A 15 5.54 0.00 -9.93
CA ALA A 15 4.15 0.40 -10.15
C ALA A 15 3.24 -0.73 -10.65
N SER A 16 3.79 -1.86 -11.10
CA SER A 16 3.00 -3.04 -11.50
C SER A 16 2.46 -3.83 -10.30
N LYS A 17 2.97 -3.56 -9.09
CA LYS A 17 2.55 -4.21 -7.85
C LYS A 17 1.54 -3.35 -7.09
N ASN A 18 0.74 -3.99 -6.24
CA ASN A 18 -0.13 -3.28 -5.31
C ASN A 18 0.67 -2.70 -4.13
N LEU A 19 0.07 -1.76 -3.42
CA LEU A 19 0.69 -1.05 -2.31
C LEU A 19 1.14 -1.99 -1.19
N LEU A 20 0.34 -3.01 -0.83
CA LEU A 20 0.72 -3.99 0.20
C LEU A 20 2.02 -4.72 -0.17
N HIS A 21 2.11 -5.24 -1.39
CA HIS A 21 3.27 -6.00 -1.84
C HIS A 21 4.53 -5.13 -1.82
N VAL A 22 4.41 -3.88 -2.24
CA VAL A 22 5.51 -2.93 -2.16
C VAL A 22 5.93 -2.68 -0.71
N CYS A 23 4.99 -2.37 0.19
CA CYS A 23 5.30 -2.09 1.59
C CYS A 23 6.06 -3.24 2.27
N ILE A 24 5.58 -4.48 2.13
CA ILE A 24 6.24 -5.64 2.75
C ILE A 24 7.58 -5.97 2.08
N SER A 25 7.75 -5.68 0.78
CA SER A 25 9.04 -5.88 0.09
C SER A 25 10.09 -4.88 0.55
N LEU A 26 9.66 -3.71 1.01
CA LEU A 26 10.49 -2.69 1.65
C LEU A 26 10.77 -3.00 3.14
N GLY A 27 10.20 -4.09 3.67
CA GLY A 27 10.32 -4.48 5.08
C GLY A 27 9.44 -3.66 6.03
N LEU A 28 8.42 -2.95 5.51
CA LEU A 28 7.44 -2.27 6.35
C LEU A 28 6.46 -3.29 6.93
N ASP A 29 6.17 -3.15 8.22
CA ASP A 29 5.27 -4.06 8.93
C ASP A 29 3.82 -3.63 8.69
N LEU A 30 3.14 -4.35 7.80
CA LEU A 30 1.72 -4.16 7.51
C LEU A 30 1.02 -5.49 7.69
N PRO A 31 -0.01 -5.61 8.56
CA PRO A 31 -0.66 -6.89 8.80
C PRO A 31 -1.50 -7.30 7.59
N TYR A 32 -1.35 -8.55 7.17
CA TYR A 32 -2.13 -9.13 6.08
C TYR A 32 -2.42 -10.61 6.34
N PHE A 33 -3.56 -11.07 5.84
CA PHE A 33 -3.96 -12.48 5.89
C PHE A 33 -4.46 -12.97 4.53
N CYS A 34 -5.33 -12.20 3.88
CA CYS A 34 -6.01 -12.61 2.65
C CYS A 34 -5.23 -12.26 1.36
N TRP A 35 -3.90 -12.16 1.43
CA TRP A 35 -3.03 -11.85 0.30
C TRP A 35 -1.83 -12.79 0.27
N HIS A 36 -1.42 -13.21 -0.92
CA HIS A 36 -0.22 -14.00 -1.15
C HIS A 36 0.44 -13.61 -2.48
N PRO A 37 1.78 -13.55 -2.59
CA PRO A 37 2.46 -13.05 -3.80
C PRO A 37 2.14 -13.84 -5.07
N ALA A 38 1.88 -15.15 -4.94
CA ALA A 38 1.50 -16.02 -6.06
C ALA A 38 -0.01 -16.06 -6.36
N MET A 39 -0.88 -15.51 -5.49
CA MET A 39 -2.35 -15.57 -5.66
C MET A 39 -3.02 -14.20 -5.75
N GLY A 40 -2.34 -13.11 -5.37
CA GLY A 40 -2.92 -11.78 -5.30
C GLY A 40 -3.77 -11.56 -4.04
N SER A 41 -4.65 -10.56 -4.10
CA SER A 41 -5.52 -10.15 -2.99
C SER A 41 -6.98 -10.51 -3.26
N VAL A 42 -7.70 -10.88 -2.21
CA VAL A 42 -9.18 -10.94 -2.22
C VAL A 42 -9.83 -9.79 -1.42
N GLY A 43 -9.05 -8.96 -0.72
CA GLY A 43 -9.57 -7.80 0.02
C GLY A 43 -10.50 -8.12 1.21
N ALA A 44 -10.55 -9.37 1.68
CA ALA A 44 -11.50 -9.82 2.69
C ALA A 44 -11.10 -9.47 4.14
N CYS A 45 -9.83 -9.62 4.51
CA CYS A 45 -9.42 -9.50 5.91
C CYS A 45 -9.36 -8.06 6.44
N ARG A 46 -9.25 -7.06 5.55
CA ARG A 46 -9.15 -5.63 5.86
C ARG A 46 -8.05 -5.22 6.86
N GLN A 47 -7.10 -6.11 7.18
CA GLN A 47 -6.02 -5.83 8.13
C GLN A 47 -5.01 -4.81 7.58
N CYS A 48 -4.74 -4.84 6.27
CA CYS A 48 -3.83 -3.91 5.60
C CYS A 48 -4.44 -2.51 5.34
N ALA A 49 -5.34 -2.06 6.22
CA ALA A 49 -5.96 -0.75 6.11
C ALA A 49 -4.92 0.35 6.37
N VAL A 50 -4.81 1.30 5.45
CA VAL A 50 -3.90 2.43 5.53
C VAL A 50 -4.63 3.72 5.19
N LYS A 51 -4.10 4.85 5.66
CA LYS A 51 -4.58 6.16 5.24
C LYS A 51 -3.75 6.62 4.05
N LYS A 52 -4.40 6.84 2.91
CA LYS A 52 -3.79 7.45 1.73
C LYS A 52 -4.16 8.94 1.69
N TYR A 53 -3.34 9.75 1.06
CA TYR A 53 -3.55 11.17 0.88
C TYR A 53 -3.46 11.49 -0.61
N GLN A 54 -4.28 12.42 -1.09
CA GLN A 54 -4.28 12.77 -2.51
C GLN A 54 -3.07 13.63 -2.90
N ASN A 55 -2.65 14.53 -2.01
CA ASN A 55 -1.56 15.49 -2.17
C ASN A 55 -1.13 16.04 -0.80
N GLU A 56 -0.19 17.00 -0.79
CA GLU A 56 0.34 17.63 0.43
C GLU A 56 -0.69 18.49 1.18
N ASP A 57 -1.72 18.98 0.49
CA ASP A 57 -2.79 19.81 1.09
C ASP A 57 -3.90 18.95 1.74
N ASP A 58 -3.97 17.66 1.43
CA ASP A 58 -4.95 16.73 1.99
C ASP A 58 -4.53 16.32 3.42
N THR A 59 -5.22 16.88 4.41
CA THR A 59 -4.97 16.58 5.84
C THR A 59 -5.88 15.49 6.38
N GLN A 60 -6.95 15.14 5.68
CA GLN A 60 -7.95 14.18 6.13
C GLN A 60 -7.54 12.76 5.73
N GLY A 61 -7.17 12.60 4.45
CA GLY A 61 -6.93 11.32 3.83
C GLY A 61 -8.16 10.41 3.79
N TRP A 62 -8.00 9.29 3.10
CA TRP A 62 -9.01 8.23 2.99
C TRP A 62 -8.46 6.89 3.45
N LEU A 63 -9.32 6.11 4.11
CA LEU A 63 -8.99 4.74 4.50
C LEU A 63 -9.11 3.83 3.29
N VAL A 64 -7.99 3.26 2.87
CA VAL A 64 -7.91 2.31 1.74
C VAL A 64 -7.29 1.00 2.21
N MET A 65 -7.52 -0.06 1.45
CA MET A 65 -6.90 -1.36 1.71
C MET A 65 -5.68 -1.51 0.83
N ALA A 66 -4.48 -1.53 1.40
CA ALA A 66 -3.23 -1.53 0.62
C ALA A 66 -3.14 -2.71 -0.37
N CYS A 67 -3.77 -3.85 -0.06
CA CYS A 67 -3.81 -5.02 -0.95
C CYS A 67 -4.65 -4.83 -2.22
N MET A 68 -5.52 -3.80 -2.26
CA MET A 68 -6.40 -3.47 -3.39
C MET A 68 -6.00 -2.16 -4.08
N GLU A 69 -5.00 -1.45 -3.54
CA GLU A 69 -4.59 -0.13 -4.01
C GLU A 69 -3.34 -0.25 -4.90
N PRO A 70 -3.27 0.43 -6.06
CA PRO A 70 -2.05 0.52 -6.86
C PRO A 70 -0.94 1.28 -6.11
N ALA A 71 0.32 0.89 -6.33
CA ALA A 71 1.50 1.58 -5.80
C ALA A 71 1.89 2.79 -6.65
N THR A 72 1.00 3.78 -6.71
CA THR A 72 1.14 5.03 -7.47
C THR A 72 0.82 6.25 -6.62
#